data_AF-A0A838WPF1-F1
#
_entry.id   AF-A0A838WPF1-F1
#
_cell.length_a   1.000
_cell.length_b   1.000
_cell.length_c   1.000
_cell.angle_alpha   90.00
_cell.angle_beta   90.00
_cell.angle_gamma   90.00
#
_symmetry.space_group_name_H-M   'P 1'
#
loop_
_entity.id
_entity.type
_entity.pdbx_description
1 polymer ?
#
loop_
_entity_poly.entity_id
_entity_poly.type
_entity_poly.pdbx_seq_one_letter_code
_entity_poly.pdbx_strand_id
1 'polypeptide(L)'
;MSASATVHQNPLLQGSGLPTFTDITPDQVEPAFTQLLTELWKQLTILESSVEPTWSALVEPLEQLTERLSWSWRVLNHLMAVKNSPD
;
A
#
# COMPACT_ATOMS: atom_id res chain seq x y z
N MET A 1 15.22 -22.79 -7.99
CA MET A 1 15.18 -22.06 -9.28
C MET A 1 14.11 -21.01 -9.15
N SER A 2 14.52 -19.76 -9.26
CA SER A 2 13.80 -18.55 -8.86
C SER A 2 12.54 -18.31 -9.69
N ALA A 3 11.45 -17.95 -9.04
CA ALA A 3 10.37 -17.20 -9.66
C ALA A 3 10.43 -15.78 -9.07
N SER A 4 11.14 -14.88 -9.73
CA SER A 4 10.88 -13.45 -9.60
C SER A 4 9.48 -13.22 -10.17
N ALA A 5 8.47 -13.32 -9.31
CA ALA A 5 7.16 -12.77 -9.62
C ALA A 5 7.37 -11.28 -9.87
N THR A 6 6.98 -10.82 -11.05
CA THR A 6 7.01 -9.42 -11.43
C THR A 6 6.24 -8.62 -10.38
N VAL A 7 6.99 -7.89 -9.56
CA VAL A 7 6.55 -6.98 -8.48
C VAL A 7 5.52 -5.93 -8.97
N HIS A 8 5.34 -5.82 -10.28
CA HIS A 8 4.38 -4.95 -10.97
C HIS A 8 2.90 -5.35 -10.89
N GLN A 9 2.52 -6.49 -10.29
CA GLN A 9 1.11 -6.94 -10.26
C GLN A 9 0.61 -7.36 -8.88
N ASN A 10 1.22 -6.91 -7.79
CA ASN A 10 0.71 -7.28 -6.46
C ASN A 10 -0.65 -6.58 -6.21
N PRO A 11 -1.75 -7.34 -5.99
CA PRO A 11 -3.09 -6.77 -5.79
C PRO A 11 -3.19 -5.84 -4.57
N LEU A 12 -2.33 -6.02 -3.57
CA LEU A 12 -2.26 -5.14 -2.39
C LEU A 12 -1.69 -3.75 -2.71
N LEU A 13 -1.11 -3.53 -3.89
CA LEU A 13 -0.53 -2.25 -4.30
C LEU A 13 -1.45 -1.37 -5.17
N GLN A 14 -2.68 -1.83 -5.46
CA GLN A 14 -3.65 -1.11 -6.29
C GLN A 14 -4.06 0.25 -5.70
N GLY A 15 -4.19 0.35 -4.38
CA GLY A 15 -4.34 1.61 -3.64
C GLY A 15 -5.66 2.36 -3.83
N SER A 16 -6.60 1.85 -4.62
CA SER A 16 -7.91 2.47 -4.84
C SER A 16 -8.91 1.46 -5.43
N GLY A 17 -10.20 1.81 -5.39
CA GLY A 17 -11.25 0.97 -5.97
C GLY A 17 -11.54 -0.31 -5.20
N LEU A 18 -12.19 -1.27 -5.87
CA LEU A 18 -12.54 -2.56 -5.28
C LEU A 18 -11.34 -3.52 -5.35
N PRO A 19 -10.95 -4.15 -4.23
CA PRO A 19 -9.85 -5.12 -4.20
C PRO A 19 -10.23 -6.44 -4.90
N THR A 20 -9.33 -7.02 -5.67
CA THR A 20 -9.48 -8.36 -6.23
C THR A 20 -9.07 -9.42 -5.20
N PHE A 21 -9.92 -9.64 -4.19
CA PHE A 21 -9.63 -10.53 -3.05
C PHE A 21 -9.24 -11.96 -3.44
N THR A 22 -9.66 -12.44 -4.62
CA THR A 22 -9.33 -13.78 -5.13
C THR A 22 -7.85 -13.95 -5.46
N ASP A 23 -7.14 -12.86 -5.73
CA ASP A 23 -5.77 -12.87 -6.25
C ASP A 23 -4.73 -12.68 -5.14
N ILE A 24 -5.19 -12.40 -3.91
CA ILE A 24 -4.35 -12.11 -2.74
C ILE A 24 -3.96 -13.43 -2.05
N THR A 25 -2.66 -13.66 -1.89
CA THR A 25 -2.10 -14.78 -1.12
C THR A 25 -1.22 -14.30 0.05
N PRO A 26 -1.05 -15.09 1.14
CA PRO A 26 -0.22 -14.69 2.28
C PRO A 26 1.24 -14.33 1.90
N ASP A 27 1.85 -15.12 1.00
CA ASP A 27 3.23 -14.90 0.52
C ASP A 27 3.46 -13.53 -0.15
N GLN A 28 2.39 -12.87 -0.58
CA GLN A 28 2.45 -11.55 -1.22
C GLN A 28 2.45 -10.39 -0.23
N VAL A 29 2.09 -10.63 1.03
CA VAL A 29 1.86 -9.56 2.04
C VAL A 29 3.16 -8.85 2.39
N GLU A 30 4.18 -9.58 2.85
CA GLU A 30 5.45 -8.97 3.26
C GLU A 30 6.14 -8.21 2.10
N PRO A 31 6.26 -8.78 0.87
CA PRO A 31 6.81 -8.05 -0.26
C PRO A 31 6.00 -6.79 -0.62
N ALA A 32 4.66 -6.86 -0.60
CA ALA A 32 3.80 -5.71 -0.88
C ALA A 32 4.03 -4.58 0.11
N PHE A 33 3.96 -4.88 1.41
CA PHE A 33 4.07 -3.86 2.45
C PHE A 33 5.48 -3.28 2.54
N THR A 34 6.52 -4.08 2.32
CA THR A 34 7.90 -3.58 2.24
C THR A 34 8.05 -2.55 1.12
N GLN A 35 7.53 -2.86 -0.08
CA GLN A 35 7.57 -1.95 -1.21
C GLN A 35 6.70 -0.70 -0.97
N LEU A 36 5.47 -0.89 -0.48
CA LEU A 36 4.52 0.19 -0.21
C LEU A 36 5.12 1.19 0.77
N LEU A 37 5.64 0.70 1.91
CA LEU A 37 6.25 1.55 2.92
C LEU A 37 7.49 2.26 2.37
N THR A 38 8.35 1.56 1.62
CA THR A 38 9.53 2.19 1.00
C THR A 38 9.15 3.35 0.09
N GLU A 39 8.13 3.17 -0.73
CA GLU A 39 7.65 4.21 -1.64
C GLU A 39 6.97 5.36 -0.89
N LEU A 40 6.12 5.07 0.09
CA LEU A 40 5.46 6.09 0.90
C LEU A 40 6.46 6.92 1.71
N TRP A 41 7.48 6.29 2.28
CA TRP A 41 8.56 6.99 2.98
C TRP A 41 9.28 7.95 2.05
N LYS A 42 9.65 7.51 0.85
CA LYS A 42 10.29 8.36 -0.14
C LYS A 42 9.41 9.56 -0.52
N GLN A 43 8.12 9.34 -0.76
CA GLN A 43 7.19 10.42 -1.11
C GLN A 43 6.97 11.39 0.06
N LEU A 44 6.88 10.87 1.28
CA LEU A 44 6.78 11.69 2.49
C LEU A 44 8.01 12.57 2.69
N THR A 45 9.22 12.02 2.53
CA THR A 45 10.46 12.80 2.63
C THR A 45 10.52 13.92 1.58
N ILE A 46 10.03 13.67 0.37
CA ILE A 46 9.93 14.70 -0.67
C ILE A 46 8.95 15.80 -0.24
N LEU A 47 7.77 15.43 0.26
CA LEU A 47 6.77 16.37 0.75
C LEU A 47 7.34 17.23 1.90
N GLU A 48 8.00 16.60 2.88
CA GLU A 48 8.65 17.27 4.01
C GLU A 48 9.74 18.26 3.57
N SER A 49 10.48 17.93 2.49
CA SER A 49 11.55 18.80 1.97
C SER A 49 11.04 20.07 1.26
N SER A 50 9.75 20.10 0.89
CA SER A 50 9.13 21.15 0.08
C SER A 50 7.82 21.66 0.67
N VAL A 51 7.68 21.60 2.00
CA VAL A 51 6.43 21.98 2.69
C VAL A 51 6.08 23.44 2.41
N GLU A 52 4.87 23.63 1.87
CA GLU A 52 4.20 24.91 1.80
C GLU A 52 2.90 24.84 2.62
N PRO A 53 2.58 25.87 3.45
CA PRO A 53 1.42 25.84 4.35
C PRO A 53 0.11 26.15 3.61
N THR A 54 -0.14 25.45 2.51
CA THR A 54 -1.39 25.54 1.74
C THR A 54 -2.06 24.17 1.69
N TRP A 55 -3.38 24.16 1.54
CA TRP A 55 -4.15 22.93 1.49
C TRP A 55 -3.69 22.01 0.34
N SER A 56 -3.55 22.59 -0.85
CA SER A 56 -3.15 21.86 -2.07
C SER A 56 -1.71 21.37 -2.04
N ALA A 57 -0.81 22.05 -1.33
CA ALA A 57 0.60 21.68 -1.30
C ALA A 57 0.99 20.78 -0.11
N LEU A 58 0.17 20.72 0.95
CA LEU A 58 0.44 19.91 2.14
C LEU A 58 -0.63 18.86 2.41
N VAL A 59 -1.89 19.29 2.54
CA VAL A 59 -2.97 18.42 3.04
C VAL A 59 -3.38 17.40 1.98
N GLU A 60 -3.64 17.84 0.75
CA GLU A 60 -4.01 16.95 -0.35
C GLU A 60 -2.95 15.87 -0.65
N PRO A 61 -1.65 16.19 -0.81
CA PRO A 61 -0.64 15.15 -1.04
C PRO A 61 -0.47 14.24 0.18
N LEU A 62 -0.54 14.78 1.40
CA LEU A 62 -0.48 13.94 2.60
C LEU A 62 -1.67 12.98 2.68
N GLU A 63 -2.88 13.44 2.38
CA GLU A 63 -4.09 12.61 2.33
C GLU A 63 -3.92 11.46 1.33
N GLN A 64 -3.42 11.73 0.12
CA GLN A 64 -3.16 10.71 -0.90
C GLN A 64 -2.19 9.61 -0.41
N LEU A 65 -1.12 10.00 0.30
CA LEU A 65 -0.19 9.03 0.90
C LEU A 65 -0.89 8.16 1.95
N THR A 66 -1.68 8.79 2.83
CA THR A 66 -2.38 8.08 3.90
C THR A 66 -3.49 7.18 3.37
N GLU A 67 -4.24 7.60 2.36
CA GLU A 67 -5.30 6.82 1.74
C GLU A 67 -4.75 5.59 1.03
N ARG A 68 -3.59 5.72 0.36
CA ARG A 68 -2.93 4.57 -0.28
C ARG A 68 -2.53 3.51 0.75
N LEU A 69 -1.96 3.90 1.89
CA LEU A 69 -1.65 2.97 2.98
C LEU A 69 -2.92 2.37 3.60
N SER A 70 -3.91 3.22 3.89
CA SER A 70 -5.18 2.86 4.49
C SER A 70 -5.92 1.82 3.64
N TRP A 71 -5.96 2.01 2.32
CA TRP A 71 -6.58 1.07 1.40
C TRP A 71 -5.95 -0.33 1.53
N SER A 72 -4.63 -0.45 1.38
CA SER A 72 -3.94 -1.75 1.46
C SER A 72 -4.10 -2.41 2.83
N TRP A 73 -4.01 -1.63 3.90
CA TRP A 73 -4.18 -2.12 5.26
C TRP A 73 -5.60 -2.61 5.55
N ARG A 74 -6.63 -1.92 5.03
CA ARG A 74 -8.03 -2.35 5.16
C ARG A 74 -8.30 -3.66 4.44
N VAL A 75 -7.71 -3.86 3.26
CA VAL A 75 -7.82 -5.12 2.50
C VAL A 75 -7.23 -6.28 3.29
N LEU A 76 -6.01 -6.11 3.82
CA LEU A 76 -5.35 -7.14 4.62
C LEU A 76 -6.16 -7.44 5.90
N ASN A 77 -6.56 -6.42 6.65
CA ASN A 77 -7.35 -6.62 7.88
C ASN A 77 -8.69 -7.29 7.61
N HIS A 78 -9.33 -7.00 6.48
CA HIS A 78 -10.55 -7.69 6.09
C HIS A 78 -10.30 -9.19 5.93
N LEU A 79 -9.25 -9.59 5.22
CA LEU A 79 -8.88 -11.01 5.05
C LEU A 79 -8.51 -11.66 6.39
N MET A 80 -7.78 -10.96 7.26
CA MET A 80 -7.50 -11.44 8.62
C MET A 80 -8.77 -11.66 9.44
N ALA A 81 -9.83 -10.89 9.21
CA ALA A 81 -11.09 -11.02 9.93
C ALA A 81 -12.01 -12.13 9.37
N VAL A 82 -12.03 -12.35 8.05
CA VAL A 82 -13.00 -13.25 7.40
C VAL A 82 -12.40 -14.53 6.80
N LYS A 83 -11.07 -14.60 6.67
CA LYS A 83 -10.34 -15.68 6.00
C LYS A 83 -8.92 -15.83 6.57
N ASN A 84 -8.81 -15.90 7.89
CA ASN A 84 -7.52 -16.02 8.58
C ASN A 84 -6.86 -17.40 8.35
N SER A 85 -5.54 -17.43 8.33
CA SER A 85 -4.70 -18.63 8.33
C SER A 85 -3.60 -18.55 9.38
N PRO A 86 -2.95 -19.67 9.75
CA PRO A 86 -1.73 -19.63 10.57
C PRO A 86 -0.52 -19.01 9.85
N ASP A 87 -0.51 -19.09 8.52
CA ASP A 87 0.42 -18.38 7.62
C ASP A 87 0.02 -16.91 7.51
#